data_AF-A0A519UN20-F1
#
_entry.id   AF-A0A519UN20-F1
#
_cell.length_a   1.000
_cell.length_b   1.000
_cell.length_c   1.000
_cell.angle_alpha   90.00
_cell.angle_beta   90.00
_cell.angle_gamma   90.00
#
_symmetry.space_group_name_H-M   'P 1'
#
loop_
_entity.id
_entity.type
_entity.pdbx_description
1 polymer ?
#
loop_
_entity_poly.entity_id
_entity_poly.type
_entity_poly.pdbx_seq_one_letter_code
_entity_poly.pdbx_strand_id
1 'polypeptide(L)' 'LNQCRYHNCQHVHEPGCAVREAMDQGKLAVPRYESYLSMLADDDNRH' A
#
# COMPACT_ATOMS: atom_id res chain seq x y z
N LEU A 1 12.52 -7.65 5.11
CA LEU A 1 11.46 -8.26 4.25
C LEU A 1 10.77 -7.15 3.46
N ASN A 2 11.43 -6.65 2.41
CA ASN A 2 10.82 -5.75 1.43
C ASN A 2 10.24 -6.62 0.31
N GLN A 3 8.98 -7.03 0.45
CA GLN A 3 8.33 -7.90 -0.53
C GLN A 3 7.88 -7.13 -1.79
N CYS A 4 8.04 -5.81 -1.82
CA CYS A 4 7.67 -5.00 -2.96
C CYS A 4 8.78 -5.01 -4.02
N ARG A 5 8.35 -5.04 -5.29
CA ARG A 5 9.25 -5.04 -6.44
C ARG A 5 10.14 -3.80 -6.50
N TYR A 6 9.65 -2.67 -5.98
CA TYR A 6 10.35 -1.39 -5.95
C TYR A 6 10.77 -1.02 -4.52
N HIS A 7 11.95 -0.41 -4.41
CA HIS A 7 12.52 0.01 -3.13
C HIS A 7 11.84 1.28 -2.55
N ASN A 8 11.25 2.11 -3.40
CA ASN A 8 10.49 3.31 -3.02
C ASN A 8 8.98 3.08 -3.16
N CYS A 9 8.53 1.85 -2.88
CA CYS A 9 7.13 1.52 -3.05
C CYS A 9 6.27 2.25 -2.01
N GLN A 10 5.42 3.15 -2.47
CA GLN A 10 4.41 3.85 -1.67
C GLN A 10 3.17 2.97 -1.45
N HIS A 11 3.11 1.80 -2.09
CA HIS A 11 2.03 0.82 -2.00
C HIS A 11 0.66 1.31 -2.50
N VAL A 12 0.59 2.45 -3.17
CA VAL A 12 -0.65 3.10 -3.61
C VAL A 12 -1.03 2.71 -5.04
N HIS A 13 -0.12 2.93 -6.00
CA HIS A 13 -0.41 2.77 -7.43
C HIS A 13 0.62 1.91 -8.18
N GLU A 14 1.67 1.45 -7.52
CA GLU A 14 2.78 0.80 -8.21
C GLU A 14 2.48 -0.66 -8.61
N PRO A 15 2.84 -1.05 -9.85
CA PRO A 15 2.73 -2.43 -10.31
C PRO A 15 3.75 -3.34 -9.61
N GLY A 16 3.33 -4.51 -9.11
CA GLY A 16 4.22 -5.41 -8.36
C GLY A 16 4.46 -5.01 -6.89
N CYS A 17 3.54 -4.23 -6.32
CA CYS A 17 3.46 -4.02 -4.89
C CYS A 17 2.89 -5.27 -4.20
N ALA A 18 3.64 -5.88 -3.29
CA ALA A 18 3.18 -7.06 -2.55
C ALA A 18 1.95 -6.78 -1.67
N VAL A 19 1.78 -5.54 -1.18
CA VAL A 19 0.58 -5.16 -0.40
C VAL A 19 -0.65 -5.19 -1.29
N ARG A 20 -0.54 -4.69 -2.52
CA ARG A 20 -1.65 -4.69 -3.48
C ARG A 20 -1.93 -6.08 -4.02
N GLU A 21 -0.90 -6.89 -4.27
CA GLU A 21 -1.08 -8.31 -4.59
C GLU A 21 -1.72 -9.08 -3.43
N ALA A 22 -1.36 -8.79 -2.17
CA ALA A 22 -2.01 -9.40 -1.03
C ALA A 22 -3.48 -8.98 -0.92
N MET A 23 -3.82 -7.75 -1.25
CA MET A 23 -5.21 -7.29 -1.34
C MET A 23 -5.97 -8.02 -2.46
N ASP A 24 -5.38 -8.09 -3.65
CA ASP A 24 -5.97 -8.76 -4.83
C ASP A 24 -6.19 -10.26 -4.58
N GLN A 25 -5.23 -10.91 -3.92
CA GLN A 25 -5.32 -12.32 -3.50
C GLN A 25 -6.24 -12.53 -2.26
N GLY A 26 -6.86 -11.48 -1.72
CA GLY A 26 -7.73 -11.57 -0.54
C GLY A 26 -6.99 -11.87 0.78
N LYS A 27 -5.66 -11.81 0.80
CA LYS A 27 -4.81 -11.96 1.99
C LYS A 27 -4.79 -10.70 2.86
N LEU A 28 -5.08 -9.54 2.26
CA LEU A 28 -5.23 -8.26 2.94
C LEU A 28 -6.68 -7.79 2.84
N ALA A 29 -7.27 -7.45 3.99
CA ALA A 29 -8.62 -6.89 4.02
C ALA A 29 -8.62 -5.48 3.41
N VAL A 30 -9.58 -5.21 2.52
CA VAL A 30 -9.82 -3.90 1.91
C VAL A 30 -9.83 -2.75 2.93
N PRO A 31 -10.57 -2.80 4.06
CA PRO A 31 -10.58 -1.70 5.02
C PRO A 31 -9.21 -1.44 5.67
N ARG A 32 -8.34 -2.46 5.74
CA ARG A 32 -6.97 -2.32 6.23
C ARG A 32 -6.11 -1.55 5.23
N TYR A 33 -6.30 -1.81 3.93
CA TYR A 33 -5.65 -1.07 2.86
C TYR A 33 -6.16 0.38 2.78
N GLU A 34 -7.47 0.60 2.85
CA GLU A 34 -8.07 1.94 2.86
C GLU A 34 -7.61 2.79 4.05
N SER A 35 -7.52 2.19 5.25
CA SER A 35 -7.00 2.91 6.43
C SER A 35 -5.54 3.33 6.22
N TYR A 36 -4.72 2.46 5.64
CA TYR A 36 -3.33 2.77 5.30
C TYR A 36 -3.24 3.92 4.28
N LEU A 37 -4.06 3.86 3.22
CA LEU A 37 -4.14 4.93 2.23
C LEU A 37 -4.56 6.27 2.85
N SER A 38 -5.55 6.25 3.75
CA SER A 38 -6.02 7.45 4.44
C SER A 38 -4.92 8.06 5.30
N MET A 39 -4.15 7.24 6.03
CA MET A 39 -3.02 7.73 6.84
C MET A 39 -1.89 8.27 5.96
N LEU A 40 -1.61 7.61 4.84
CA LEU A 40 -0.57 8.05 3.89
C LEU A 40 -0.93 9.39 3.25
N ALA A 41 -2.18 9.58 2.86
CA ALA A 41 -2.68 10.83 2.30
C ALA A 41 -2.68 11.98 3.34
N ASP A 42 -2.92 11.66 4.62
CA ASP A 42 -2.85 12.64 5.71
C ASP A 42 -1.39 13.03 6.05
N ASP A 43 -0.46 12.07 5.95
CA ASP A 43 0.98 12.30 6.15
C ASP A 43 1.58 13.17 5.03
N ASP A 44 1.13 12.97 3.78
CA ASP A 44 1.53 13.82 2.63
C ASP A 44 1.08 15.29 2.80
N ASN A 45 -0.06 15.52 3.48
CA ASN A 45 -0.64 16.84 3.72
C ASN A 45 0.10 17.66 4.82
N ARG A 46 1.09 17.08 5.50
CA ARG A 46 1.86 17.80 6.55
C ARG A 46 3.08 18.57 6.03
N HIS A 47 3.17 18.83 4.73
CA HIS A 47 4.21 19.67 4.12
C HIS A 47 3.86 21.15 4.08
#